data_AF-A0A6P2E124-F1
#
_entry.id   AF-A0A6P2E124-F1
#
_cell.length_a   1.000
_cell.length_b   1.000
_cell.length_c   1.000
_cell.angle_alpha   90.00
_cell.angle_beta   90.00
_cell.angle_gamma   90.00
#
_symmetry.space_group_name_H-M   'P 1'
#
loop_
_entity.id
_entity.type
_entity.pdbx_description
1 polymer ?
#
loop_
_entity_poly.entity_id
_entity_poly.type
_entity_poly.pdbx_seq_one_letter_code
_entity_poly.pdbx_strand_id
1 'polypeptide(L)'
;MKKAFLRAALAALSTALLLSCGGGGSGGGSVALVGVGGTASVTGSSRGDVSGSPAGIAAADGQGGSASATGGGLGGADGTSTGNGGSSTGAGGSSAGTGGSSAGAGGSSAGAGGSSTGVGGTSSGGSSTGTGGTSTAASGDDGSGVGSGGTGVSTADASGVGGVDGAGSIIVNGVRYNTDTAVLNVEDAPSLQLGMSAKVTGPFSADFTSGVARRVDSAADLRGTLSSVNLAQGSFVILGTTVTTDDSTVWADSTGLAAIPAGSTLQVWGLPGAPGVLRATRVEQRGTSTPILTGTVQNLDPGRRTFTIGTFTVDYGTAVLSGSLDGSPLANGTLVRVRAASVLPGRLSATQVQWWYPVSRANGTPLQLAGIVTDYAGLGSLTVLNVPVNAASAQITGGPARSVGNGVKVEVGGVISNGVLQATKLKIRHVPGTGGPSSFTLIGNVGNFLSPASFRVRGQPIDASGPGVMFVNGTAANLGNGVRVNVEGAQVVNGVLIATRVSFE
;
A
#
# COMPACT_ATOMS: atom_id res chain seq x y z
N MET A 1 -15.20 -41.20 -28.39
CA MET A 1 -16.00 -40.98 -29.63
C MET A 1 -17.23 -40.15 -29.25
N LYS A 2 -17.67 -39.20 -30.10
CA LYS A 2 -19.00 -38.52 -30.23
C LYS A 2 -20.03 -38.65 -29.06
N LYS A 3 -20.72 -37.63 -28.53
CA LYS A 3 -21.05 -36.22 -28.91
C LYS A 3 -21.06 -35.35 -27.61
N ALA A 4 -21.00 -34.01 -27.54
CA ALA A 4 -21.00 -32.89 -28.50
C ALA A 4 -22.36 -32.24 -28.90
N PHE A 5 -23.08 -31.61 -27.95
CA PHE A 5 -24.08 -30.51 -28.10
C PHE A 5 -24.13 -29.75 -26.75
N LEU A 6 -24.26 -28.42 -26.63
CA LEU A 6 -25.06 -27.44 -27.37
C LEU A 6 -24.35 -26.06 -27.42
N ARG A 7 -24.44 -25.31 -28.53
CA ARG A 7 -23.97 -23.91 -28.64
C ARG A 7 -24.87 -23.11 -29.60
N ALA A 8 -25.10 -21.85 -29.25
CA ALA A 8 -25.45 -20.69 -30.09
C ALA A 8 -26.78 -20.66 -30.89
N ALA A 9 -27.55 -19.58 -30.64
CA ALA A 9 -28.43 -18.87 -31.58
C ALA A 9 -28.83 -17.52 -30.94
N LEU A 10 -29.09 -16.41 -31.65
CA LEU A 10 -28.60 -15.95 -32.96
C LEU A 10 -28.75 -14.41 -33.00
N ALA A 11 -28.02 -13.73 -33.89
CA ALA A 11 -28.00 -12.28 -34.04
C ALA A 11 -29.28 -11.65 -34.63
N ALA A 12 -29.46 -10.37 -34.29
CA ALA A 12 -29.95 -9.23 -35.09
C ALA A 12 -30.94 -9.44 -36.25
N LEU A 13 -31.98 -8.58 -36.28
CA LEU A 13 -32.63 -8.16 -37.52
C LEU A 13 -32.95 -6.65 -37.47
N SER A 14 -32.74 -5.96 -38.59
CA SER A 14 -33.17 -4.58 -38.82
C SER A 14 -33.84 -4.51 -40.18
N THR A 15 -35.07 -4.00 -40.24
CA THR A 15 -35.78 -3.71 -41.49
C THR A 15 -36.62 -2.44 -41.31
N ALA A 16 -36.49 -1.48 -42.23
CA ALA A 16 -37.31 -0.28 -42.31
C ALA A 16 -38.55 -0.51 -43.22
N LEU A 17 -39.52 0.42 -43.24
CA LEU A 17 -39.81 1.28 -44.42
C LEU A 17 -41.09 2.16 -44.27
N LEU A 18 -40.94 3.46 -44.57
CA LEU A 18 -41.86 4.52 -45.07
C LEU A 18 -43.40 4.42 -45.03
N LEU A 19 -44.05 5.55 -44.70
CA LEU A 19 -45.18 6.24 -45.40
C LEU A 19 -45.47 7.60 -44.67
N SER A 20 -46.18 8.63 -45.17
CA SER A 20 -46.13 9.39 -46.45
C SER A 20 -47.06 10.64 -46.38
N CYS A 21 -46.61 11.81 -46.90
CA CYS A 21 -47.39 12.94 -47.49
C CYS A 21 -48.35 13.87 -46.67
N GLY A 22 -48.46 15.14 -47.11
CA GLY A 22 -49.46 16.18 -46.76
C GLY A 22 -49.04 17.14 -45.61
N GLY A 23 -49.01 18.49 -45.67
CA GLY A 23 -49.78 19.51 -46.41
C GLY A 23 -50.90 20.10 -45.51
N GLY A 24 -51.20 21.41 -45.36
CA GLY A 24 -50.62 22.69 -45.83
C GLY A 24 -51.59 23.88 -45.52
N GLY A 25 -51.08 25.09 -45.21
CA GLY A 25 -51.86 26.35 -45.00
C GLY A 25 -52.65 26.48 -43.67
N SER A 26 -53.24 27.63 -43.27
CA SER A 26 -52.97 29.07 -43.54
C SER A 26 -53.88 29.99 -42.65
N GLY A 27 -53.41 31.20 -42.28
CA GLY A 27 -54.27 32.39 -42.10
C GLY A 27 -54.64 32.95 -40.69
N GLY A 28 -54.26 34.22 -40.43
CA GLY A 28 -54.97 35.26 -39.62
C GLY A 28 -54.98 35.15 -38.07
N GLY A 29 -54.87 36.24 -37.27
CA GLY A 29 -54.58 37.65 -37.58
C GLY A 29 -54.41 38.56 -36.33
N SER A 30 -53.39 39.43 -36.38
CA SER A 30 -53.39 40.89 -36.10
C SER A 30 -53.98 41.56 -34.83
N VAL A 31 -53.10 42.15 -33.99
CA VAL A 31 -53.10 43.54 -33.41
C VAL A 31 -51.62 43.88 -33.05
N ALA A 32 -50.88 44.77 -33.74
CA ALA A 32 -50.62 46.21 -33.47
C ALA A 32 -50.01 46.54 -32.05
N LEU A 33 -49.07 47.48 -31.83
CA LEU A 33 -48.54 48.62 -32.63
C LEU A 33 -47.20 49.19 -32.01
N VAL A 34 -46.36 49.90 -32.81
CA VAL A 34 -45.16 50.75 -32.46
C VAL A 34 -43.87 50.04 -31.94
N GLY A 35 -42.63 50.33 -32.38
CA GLY A 35 -42.17 51.13 -33.55
C GLY A 35 -40.67 51.56 -33.48
N VAL A 36 -39.98 51.56 -34.65
CA VAL A 36 -38.73 52.30 -35.04
C VAL A 36 -37.41 51.98 -34.29
N GLY A 37 -36.25 51.74 -34.94
CA GLY A 37 -35.92 51.59 -36.37
C GLY A 37 -34.39 51.60 -36.67
N GLY A 38 -34.01 51.17 -37.89
CA GLY A 38 -32.67 51.32 -38.52
C GLY A 38 -31.60 50.25 -38.18
N THR A 39 -31.09 49.35 -39.05
CA THR A 39 -30.36 49.46 -40.36
C THR A 39 -28.94 50.02 -40.26
N ALA A 40 -27.86 49.44 -40.83
CA ALA A 40 -27.71 48.26 -41.71
C ALA A 40 -26.27 47.65 -41.66
N SER A 41 -26.08 46.57 -42.41
CA SER A 41 -24.82 45.86 -42.76
C SER A 41 -23.80 46.74 -43.53
N VAL A 42 -22.52 46.38 -43.70
CA VAL A 42 -21.98 45.40 -44.69
C VAL A 42 -20.46 45.17 -44.48
N THR A 43 -20.08 43.90 -44.32
CA THR A 43 -19.05 43.11 -45.07
C THR A 43 -17.69 43.72 -45.51
N GLY A 44 -16.58 42.97 -45.35
CA GLY A 44 -15.36 43.18 -46.17
C GLY A 44 -14.03 42.60 -45.63
N SER A 45 -13.59 41.46 -46.17
CA SER A 45 -12.40 40.65 -45.79
C SER A 45 -11.00 41.18 -46.17
N SER A 46 -9.96 40.43 -45.73
CA SER A 46 -8.58 40.23 -46.29
C SER A 46 -7.43 40.95 -45.55
N ARG A 47 -6.49 40.22 -44.90
CA ARG A 47 -5.26 39.49 -45.35
C ARG A 47 -4.02 40.39 -45.51
N GLY A 48 -2.87 39.96 -44.95
CA GLY A 48 -1.54 40.49 -45.25
C GLY A 48 -0.53 40.28 -44.12
N ASP A 49 0.55 39.54 -44.39
CA ASP A 49 1.56 39.08 -43.42
C ASP A 49 2.80 40.01 -43.27
N VAL A 50 3.75 39.58 -42.41
CA VAL A 50 5.24 39.67 -42.55
C VAL A 50 6.04 40.41 -41.44
N SER A 51 6.72 39.58 -40.63
CA SER A 51 8.02 39.68 -39.90
C SER A 51 8.73 41.01 -39.56
N GLY A 52 9.44 41.01 -38.40
CA GLY A 52 10.68 41.79 -38.21
C GLY A 52 11.28 41.73 -36.80
N SER A 53 12.41 41.03 -36.61
CA SER A 53 13.28 41.14 -35.41
C SER A 53 14.25 42.33 -35.53
N PRO A 54 14.97 42.71 -34.45
CA PRO A 54 16.43 42.49 -34.49
C PRO A 54 17.11 42.16 -33.13
N ALA A 55 18.36 41.68 -33.21
CA ALA A 55 19.37 41.69 -32.13
C ALA A 55 20.03 43.09 -32.02
N GLY A 56 20.85 43.49 -31.04
CA GLY A 56 21.47 42.83 -29.89
C GLY A 56 22.96 43.23 -29.77
N ILE A 57 23.36 43.93 -28.70
CA ILE A 57 24.76 44.33 -28.40
C ILE A 57 24.97 44.37 -26.87
N ALA A 58 26.20 44.16 -26.39
CA ALA A 58 26.56 44.05 -24.97
C ALA A 58 27.57 45.12 -24.51
N ALA A 59 27.68 45.37 -23.18
CA ALA A 59 28.94 45.37 -22.38
C ALA A 59 28.92 46.27 -21.10
N ALA A 60 29.76 45.87 -20.14
CA ALA A 60 30.47 46.64 -19.09
C ALA A 60 29.79 47.07 -17.76
N ASP A 61 30.20 46.36 -16.69
CA ASP A 61 30.79 46.81 -15.41
C ASP A 61 30.19 47.93 -14.52
N GLY A 62 30.19 47.65 -13.21
CA GLY A 62 30.01 48.64 -12.13
C GLY A 62 29.91 48.04 -10.72
N GLN A 63 31.01 48.02 -9.95
CA GLN A 63 31.01 47.71 -8.51
C GLN A 63 30.87 48.98 -7.65
N GLY A 64 30.34 48.82 -6.42
CA GLY A 64 30.30 49.83 -5.35
C GLY A 64 28.89 50.06 -4.80
N GLY A 65 28.65 50.32 -3.51
CA GLY A 65 29.56 50.37 -2.37
C GLY A 65 28.94 51.14 -1.18
N SER A 66 28.98 50.55 0.03
CA SER A 66 28.93 51.19 1.37
C SER A 66 27.86 52.24 1.77
N ALA A 67 27.06 51.94 2.80
CA ALA A 67 26.83 52.72 4.04
C ALA A 67 25.90 51.90 4.98
N SER A 68 26.08 51.68 6.30
CA SER A 68 26.78 52.36 7.43
C SER A 68 25.95 53.40 8.21
N ALA A 69 25.33 52.97 9.32
CA ALA A 69 25.01 53.73 10.55
C ALA A 69 24.50 52.72 11.63
N THR A 70 25.06 52.43 12.81
CA THR A 70 25.61 53.18 13.99
C THR A 70 24.62 53.40 15.16
N GLY A 71 25.07 53.06 16.39
CA GLY A 71 24.39 53.20 17.69
C GLY A 71 23.93 51.83 18.23
N GLY A 72 24.43 51.24 19.34
CA GLY A 72 24.93 51.80 20.61
C GLY A 72 23.80 51.75 21.66
N GLY A 73 23.93 51.28 22.90
CA GLY A 73 25.04 50.78 23.74
C GLY A 73 24.53 50.66 25.20
N LEU A 74 25.35 50.18 26.16
CA LEU A 74 25.02 49.89 27.59
C LEU A 74 24.21 48.58 27.84
N GLY A 75 24.49 47.73 28.85
CA GLY A 75 25.67 47.63 29.72
C GLY A 75 25.43 46.85 31.05
N GLY A 76 26.12 45.71 31.25
CA GLY A 76 26.35 45.01 32.55
C GLY A 76 25.17 44.26 33.20
N ALA A 77 25.36 43.27 34.09
CA ALA A 77 26.55 42.51 34.52
C ALA A 77 26.13 41.20 35.26
N ASP A 78 27.11 40.43 35.76
CA ASP A 78 27.03 39.17 36.56
C ASP A 78 26.55 37.92 35.77
N GLY A 79 27.19 36.74 35.78
CA GLY A 79 28.08 36.07 36.73
C GLY A 79 27.40 34.73 37.14
N THR A 80 28.00 33.53 37.24
CA THR A 80 29.38 33.02 37.19
C THR A 80 29.36 31.51 36.91
N SER A 81 30.40 30.92 36.30
CA SER A 81 31.11 29.68 36.74
C SER A 81 31.82 28.96 35.59
N THR A 82 33.10 28.62 35.81
CA THR A 82 33.96 27.86 34.93
C THR A 82 34.60 26.70 35.68
N GLY A 83 34.68 25.54 35.03
CA GLY A 83 35.71 24.53 35.27
C GLY A 83 35.54 23.60 36.49
N ASN A 84 35.63 22.30 36.24
CA ASN A 84 36.85 21.58 36.67
C ASN A 84 37.04 20.27 35.89
N GLY A 85 38.28 20.03 35.45
CA GLY A 85 38.80 18.68 35.21
C GLY A 85 39.74 18.32 36.37
N GLY A 86 39.88 17.03 36.69
CA GLY A 86 40.75 16.60 37.77
C GLY A 86 41.00 15.09 37.74
N SER A 87 42.28 14.71 37.61
CA SER A 87 42.76 13.34 37.66
C SER A 87 43.75 13.18 38.81
N SER A 88 43.60 12.18 39.67
CA SER A 88 44.73 11.63 40.47
C SER A 88 44.38 10.35 41.25
N THR A 89 45.00 9.23 40.85
CA THR A 89 45.71 8.20 41.66
C THR A 89 45.31 7.86 43.11
N GLY A 90 45.22 6.56 43.44
CA GLY A 90 45.77 6.02 44.70
C GLY A 90 45.16 4.72 45.30
N ALA A 91 45.94 3.62 45.29
CA ALA A 91 45.79 2.36 46.08
C ALA A 91 44.51 1.48 45.89
N GLY A 92 44.51 0.16 46.12
CA GLY A 92 45.60 -0.80 46.41
C GLY A 92 45.07 -2.13 47.02
N GLY A 93 45.57 -3.30 46.55
CA GLY A 93 45.24 -4.67 47.03
C GLY A 93 44.91 -5.64 45.88
N SER A 94 45.77 -6.57 45.44
CA SER A 94 46.16 -7.86 46.08
C SER A 94 44.96 -8.82 46.19
N SER A 95 44.93 -10.03 45.62
CA SER A 95 45.97 -11.09 45.47
C SER A 95 45.94 -11.77 44.07
N ALA A 96 47.08 -12.18 43.47
CA ALA A 96 47.63 -13.56 43.44
C ALA A 96 46.56 -14.69 43.37
N GLY A 97 46.61 -15.70 42.51
CA GLY A 97 47.69 -16.35 41.72
C GLY A 97 47.45 -17.87 41.84
N THR A 98 47.25 -18.66 40.79
CA THR A 98 48.19 -19.54 40.04
C THR A 98 47.34 -20.27 38.97
N GLY A 99 47.77 -20.71 37.79
CA GLY A 99 49.05 -21.30 37.39
C GLY A 99 48.81 -22.78 37.03
N GLY A 100 48.90 -23.16 35.74
CA GLY A 100 48.59 -24.53 35.29
C GLY A 100 48.59 -24.71 33.77
N SER A 101 49.75 -25.06 33.21
CA SER A 101 49.93 -25.57 31.83
C SER A 101 49.41 -27.04 31.74
N SER A 102 49.39 -27.80 30.63
CA SER A 102 50.06 -27.76 29.31
C SER A 102 49.51 -28.90 28.42
N ALA A 103 49.64 -28.77 27.08
CA ALA A 103 49.65 -29.87 26.08
C ALA A 103 48.37 -30.74 25.95
N GLY A 104 48.12 -31.49 24.88
CA GLY A 104 48.82 -31.66 23.59
C GLY A 104 48.45 -33.02 22.94
N ALA A 105 48.58 -33.11 21.60
CA ALA A 105 48.15 -34.25 20.75
C ALA A 105 46.61 -34.48 20.67
N GLY A 106 46.02 -34.97 19.57
CA GLY A 106 46.60 -35.45 18.30
C GLY A 106 46.30 -36.94 18.09
N GLY A 107 45.50 -37.28 17.08
CA GLY A 107 45.17 -38.68 16.78
C GLY A 107 44.07 -38.85 15.73
N SER A 108 44.45 -39.27 14.53
CA SER A 108 43.56 -39.66 13.43
C SER A 108 43.38 -41.18 13.39
N SER A 109 42.19 -41.71 13.03
CA SER A 109 42.09 -42.89 12.14
C SER A 109 40.65 -43.33 11.77
N ALA A 110 40.43 -43.45 10.46
CA ALA A 110 39.60 -44.41 9.69
C ALA A 110 38.64 -45.41 10.39
N GLY A 111 37.39 -45.47 9.89
CA GLY A 111 37.01 -46.39 8.80
C GLY A 111 36.51 -47.82 9.13
N ALA A 112 35.20 -48.05 8.91
CA ALA A 112 34.52 -49.27 8.45
C ALA A 112 33.00 -48.96 8.34
N GLY A 113 32.16 -49.53 7.47
CA GLY A 113 32.33 -50.67 6.57
C GLY A 113 31.46 -51.85 7.04
N GLY A 114 30.24 -52.00 6.52
CA GLY A 114 29.34 -53.10 6.92
C GLY A 114 27.97 -53.09 6.25
N SER A 115 27.80 -53.90 5.21
CA SER A 115 26.50 -54.23 4.60
C SER A 115 25.93 -55.49 5.24
N SER A 116 24.60 -55.59 5.39
CA SER A 116 23.92 -56.89 5.48
C SER A 116 22.49 -56.83 4.95
N THR A 117 22.18 -57.78 4.07
CA THR A 117 20.90 -58.00 3.38
C THR A 117 19.93 -58.87 4.17
N GLY A 118 18.62 -58.75 3.88
CA GLY A 118 17.79 -59.94 3.67
C GLY A 118 16.42 -60.01 4.36
N VAL A 119 15.40 -60.34 3.55
CA VAL A 119 14.22 -61.25 3.78
C VAL A 119 13.48 -61.24 5.14
N GLY A 120 12.15 -61.45 5.22
CA GLY A 120 11.12 -61.76 4.22
C GLY A 120 9.88 -62.39 4.89
N GLY A 121 8.78 -62.59 4.14
CA GLY A 121 7.53 -63.25 4.58
C GLY A 121 6.42 -62.26 5.03
N THR A 122 5.17 -62.19 4.52
CA THR A 122 4.15 -63.07 3.92
C THR A 122 2.97 -63.37 4.87
N SER A 123 1.79 -62.79 4.57
CA SER A 123 0.42 -63.26 4.93
C SER A 123 0.07 -63.28 6.45
N SER A 124 -1.18 -63.17 6.92
CA SER A 124 -2.50 -63.38 6.33
C SER A 124 -3.63 -62.77 7.22
N GLY A 125 -4.85 -62.63 6.68
CA GLY A 125 -6.10 -62.38 7.44
C GLY A 125 -6.26 -60.98 8.06
N GLY A 126 -7.47 -60.49 8.35
CA GLY A 126 -8.82 -61.01 8.09
C GLY A 126 -9.88 -59.99 8.57
N SER A 127 -11.06 -59.97 7.96
CA SER A 127 -12.10 -58.96 8.23
C SER A 127 -12.65 -59.02 9.67
N SER A 128 -12.92 -57.87 10.27
CA SER A 128 -14.16 -57.67 11.06
C SER A 128 -14.52 -56.20 11.21
N THR A 129 -15.77 -55.87 10.89
CA THR A 129 -16.42 -54.59 11.23
C THR A 129 -17.06 -54.71 12.62
N GLY A 130 -16.81 -53.74 13.51
CA GLY A 130 -17.45 -53.66 14.83
C GLY A 130 -17.70 -52.20 15.21
N THR A 131 -18.95 -51.87 15.55
CA THR A 131 -19.42 -50.50 15.78
C THR A 131 -19.75 -50.25 17.25
N GLY A 132 -19.29 -49.11 17.79
CA GLY A 132 -19.97 -48.36 18.86
C GLY A 132 -19.54 -48.61 20.31
N GLY A 133 -19.86 -47.64 21.19
CA GLY A 133 -20.03 -47.91 22.63
C GLY A 133 -19.07 -47.25 23.63
N THR A 134 -19.11 -45.93 23.75
CA THR A 134 -19.15 -45.15 25.03
C THR A 134 -18.38 -45.60 26.31
N SER A 135 -17.64 -44.61 26.86
CA SER A 135 -17.43 -44.26 28.29
C SER A 135 -16.45 -45.04 29.22
N THR A 136 -15.33 -44.36 29.51
CA THR A 136 -14.69 -44.11 30.84
C THR A 136 -14.29 -45.27 31.77
N ALA A 137 -12.97 -45.43 31.95
CA ALA A 137 -12.30 -45.71 33.24
C ALA A 137 -10.87 -45.12 33.23
N ALA A 138 -10.23 -44.99 34.40
CA ALA A 138 -9.03 -44.15 34.62
C ALA A 138 -7.72 -44.95 34.87
N SER A 139 -6.64 -44.22 35.19
CA SER A 139 -5.23 -44.65 35.41
C SER A 139 -4.41 -44.77 34.11
N GLY A 140 -3.14 -44.37 34.04
CA GLY A 140 -2.25 -43.71 35.03
C GLY A 140 -0.80 -43.82 34.55
N ASP A 141 -0.03 -42.72 34.64
CA ASP A 141 1.40 -42.63 34.27
C ASP A 141 1.72 -42.92 32.76
N ASP A 142 2.83 -42.52 32.14
CA ASP A 142 4.11 -41.97 32.62
C ASP A 142 4.44 -40.57 32.07
N GLY A 143 5.19 -39.81 32.87
CA GLY A 143 5.73 -38.50 32.49
C GLY A 143 6.87 -38.58 31.46
N SER A 144 6.54 -38.56 30.17
CA SER A 144 7.49 -38.28 29.08
C SER A 144 6.98 -37.18 28.15
N GLY A 145 6.63 -36.03 28.74
CA GLY A 145 6.28 -34.81 28.02
C GLY A 145 7.48 -34.23 27.26
N VAL A 146 7.83 -34.83 26.12
CA VAL A 146 8.69 -34.18 25.13
C VAL A 146 7.94 -32.96 24.61
N GLY A 147 8.33 -31.79 25.10
CA GLY A 147 7.88 -30.51 24.60
C GLY A 147 8.40 -30.31 23.19
N SER A 148 7.74 -30.92 22.20
CA SER A 148 7.93 -30.64 20.79
C SER A 148 7.69 -29.15 20.58
N GLY A 149 8.78 -28.39 20.49
CA GLY A 149 8.76 -26.94 20.37
C GLY A 149 7.86 -26.56 19.20
N GLY A 150 6.69 -26.02 19.50
CA GLY A 150 5.68 -25.70 18.50
C GLY A 150 6.29 -24.73 17.50
N THR A 151 6.40 -25.16 16.25
CA THR A 151 6.71 -24.26 15.13
C THR A 151 5.58 -23.23 15.12
N GLY A 152 5.90 -21.99 15.52
CA GLY A 152 4.94 -20.94 15.91
C GLY A 152 4.12 -20.37 14.76
N VAL A 153 3.37 -21.22 14.07
CA VAL A 153 2.30 -20.87 13.14
C VAL A 153 1.08 -20.56 13.98
N SER A 154 0.68 -19.28 14.04
CA SER A 154 -0.59 -18.93 14.65
C SER A 154 -1.72 -19.58 13.84
N THR A 155 -2.44 -20.54 14.45
CA THR A 155 -3.57 -21.23 13.82
C THR A 155 -4.84 -20.36 13.76
N ALA A 156 -4.87 -19.28 14.56
CA ALA A 156 -5.89 -18.24 14.54
C ALA A 156 -5.78 -17.36 13.27
N ASP A 157 -6.93 -16.83 12.82
CA ASP A 157 -6.95 -15.83 11.75
C ASP A 157 -6.25 -14.55 12.18
N ALA A 158 -5.19 -14.20 11.47
CA ALA A 158 -4.43 -12.97 11.63
C ALA A 158 -4.63 -12.05 10.41
N SER A 159 -4.36 -10.75 10.57
CA SER A 159 -4.57 -9.77 9.50
C SER A 159 -3.27 -9.03 9.16
N GLY A 160 -3.05 -8.80 7.86
CA GLY A 160 -2.00 -7.94 7.32
C GLY A 160 -2.62 -6.86 6.42
N VAL A 161 -2.34 -5.58 6.63
CA VAL A 161 -2.85 -4.49 5.74
C VAL A 161 -1.69 -3.71 5.16
N GLY A 162 -1.62 -3.53 3.85
CA GLY A 162 -0.51 -2.81 3.20
C GLY A 162 -0.57 -2.78 1.67
N GLY A 163 0.50 -2.28 1.05
CA GLY A 163 0.67 -2.35 -0.41
C GLY A 163 1.06 -3.75 -0.87
N VAL A 164 0.57 -4.16 -2.05
CA VAL A 164 0.86 -5.46 -2.66
C VAL A 164 2.08 -5.36 -3.59
N ASP A 165 3.14 -6.10 -3.28
CA ASP A 165 4.40 -6.12 -4.05
C ASP A 165 4.49 -7.24 -5.11
N GLY A 166 3.49 -8.13 -5.20
CA GLY A 166 3.41 -9.15 -6.26
C GLY A 166 2.08 -9.91 -6.29
N ALA A 167 1.81 -10.67 -7.36
CA ALA A 167 0.58 -11.46 -7.51
C ALA A 167 0.83 -12.97 -7.37
N GLY A 168 -0.13 -13.72 -6.80
CA GLY A 168 -0.13 -15.19 -6.72
C GLY A 168 0.98 -15.84 -5.87
N SER A 169 1.86 -15.04 -5.28
CA SER A 169 2.12 -15.08 -3.85
C SER A 169 2.27 -13.61 -3.47
N ILE A 170 1.27 -13.04 -2.79
CA ILE A 170 1.26 -11.61 -2.53
C ILE A 170 2.27 -11.30 -1.43
N ILE A 171 3.17 -10.36 -1.69
CA ILE A 171 4.02 -9.79 -0.65
C ILE A 171 3.30 -8.55 -0.14
N VAL A 172 2.98 -8.55 1.14
CA VAL A 172 2.36 -7.42 1.84
C VAL A 172 3.18 -7.22 3.11
N ASN A 173 3.74 -6.02 3.30
CA ASN A 173 4.53 -5.67 4.49
C ASN A 173 5.76 -6.57 4.72
N GLY A 174 6.37 -7.04 3.63
CA GLY A 174 7.47 -8.02 3.66
C GLY A 174 7.07 -9.46 3.97
N VAL A 175 5.80 -9.74 4.32
CA VAL A 175 5.29 -11.12 4.48
C VAL A 175 4.87 -11.65 3.11
N ARG A 176 5.45 -12.78 2.70
CA ARG A 176 5.04 -13.51 1.51
C ARG A 176 3.87 -14.44 1.82
N TYR A 177 2.67 -14.09 1.39
CA TYR A 177 1.49 -14.94 1.50
C TYR A 177 1.34 -15.82 0.25
N ASN A 178 1.19 -17.13 0.44
CA ASN A 178 0.59 -17.99 -0.57
C ASN A 178 -0.88 -17.60 -0.74
N THR A 179 -1.38 -17.49 -1.97
CA THR A 179 -2.77 -17.13 -2.29
C THR A 179 -3.52 -18.16 -3.14
N ASP A 180 -2.97 -19.37 -3.30
CA ASP A 180 -3.49 -20.41 -4.21
C ASP A 180 -4.92 -20.85 -3.86
N THR A 181 -5.27 -20.78 -2.56
CA THR A 181 -6.59 -21.12 -2.01
C THR A 181 -7.35 -19.90 -1.45
N ALA A 182 -6.83 -18.69 -1.67
CA ALA A 182 -7.39 -17.47 -1.10
C ALA A 182 -8.66 -17.01 -1.84
N VAL A 183 -9.66 -16.53 -1.09
CA VAL A 183 -10.77 -15.78 -1.65
C VAL A 183 -10.31 -14.36 -1.95
N LEU A 184 -10.15 -14.02 -3.24
CA LEU A 184 -9.81 -12.66 -3.69
C LEU A 184 -11.09 -11.85 -3.91
N ASN A 185 -11.23 -10.76 -3.15
CA ASN A 185 -12.28 -9.76 -3.30
C ASN A 185 -11.63 -8.43 -3.70
N VAL A 186 -11.48 -8.23 -5.01
CA VAL A 186 -10.92 -6.99 -5.59
C VAL A 186 -12.06 -6.17 -6.18
N GLU A 187 -12.33 -5.01 -5.60
CA GLU A 187 -13.25 -4.02 -6.17
C GLU A 187 -12.49 -2.99 -7.00
N ASP A 188 -13.19 -2.31 -7.92
CA ASP A 188 -12.72 -1.14 -8.69
C ASP A 188 -11.54 -1.37 -9.67
N ALA A 189 -11.00 -2.59 -9.71
CA ALA A 189 -10.04 -3.13 -10.67
C ALA A 189 -10.40 -4.58 -11.06
N PRO A 190 -9.98 -5.09 -12.23
CA PRO A 190 -10.32 -6.44 -12.70
C PRO A 190 -9.52 -7.56 -12.02
N SER A 191 -8.39 -7.23 -11.42
CA SER A 191 -7.50 -8.15 -10.70
C SER A 191 -6.58 -7.38 -9.76
N LEU A 192 -5.96 -8.10 -8.82
CA LEU A 192 -4.98 -7.51 -7.90
C LEU A 192 -3.67 -7.19 -8.65
N GLN A 193 -3.14 -5.98 -8.46
CA GLN A 193 -1.95 -5.49 -9.16
C GLN A 193 -0.96 -4.83 -8.20
N LEU A 194 0.27 -4.65 -8.70
CA LEU A 194 1.39 -4.05 -7.99
C LEU A 194 1.03 -2.66 -7.44
N GLY A 195 1.29 -2.42 -6.16
CA GLY A 195 1.01 -1.17 -5.45
C GLY A 195 -0.43 -0.99 -4.96
N MET A 196 -1.39 -1.87 -5.29
CA MET A 196 -2.73 -1.80 -4.68
C MET A 196 -2.64 -1.99 -3.17
N SER A 197 -3.40 -1.20 -2.40
CA SER A 197 -3.61 -1.44 -0.96
C SER A 197 -4.49 -2.69 -0.82
N ALA A 198 -4.18 -3.57 0.13
CA ALA A 198 -4.96 -4.76 0.40
C ALA A 198 -4.93 -5.12 1.89
N LYS A 199 -6.04 -5.71 2.36
CA LYS A 199 -6.09 -6.48 3.60
C LYS A 199 -6.02 -7.96 3.28
N VAL A 200 -5.02 -8.63 3.82
CA VAL A 200 -4.86 -10.08 3.82
C VAL A 200 -5.35 -10.62 5.16
N THR A 201 -6.19 -11.65 5.13
CA THR A 201 -6.59 -12.41 6.33
C THR A 201 -6.13 -13.86 6.18
N GLY A 202 -5.42 -14.37 7.17
CA GLY A 202 -4.92 -15.74 7.22
C GLY A 202 -3.71 -15.89 8.14
N PRO A 203 -3.29 -17.14 8.44
CA PRO A 203 -2.14 -17.40 9.31
C PRO A 203 -0.84 -16.90 8.66
N PHE A 204 0.05 -16.34 9.48
CA PHE A 204 1.43 -16.01 9.13
C PHE A 204 2.41 -16.48 10.20
N SER A 205 3.68 -16.60 9.84
CA SER A 205 4.75 -17.02 10.73
C SER A 205 5.10 -15.92 11.74
N ALA A 206 5.42 -16.29 12.99
CA ALA A 206 5.68 -15.34 14.09
C ALA A 206 6.88 -14.39 13.85
N ASP A 207 7.74 -14.71 12.88
CA ASP A 207 8.84 -13.86 12.42
C ASP A 207 8.42 -12.83 11.36
N PHE A 208 7.17 -12.87 10.86
CA PHE A 208 6.63 -12.01 9.81
C PHE A 208 7.39 -12.10 8.47
N THR A 209 7.66 -13.32 8.00
CA THR A 209 8.30 -13.57 6.70
C THR A 209 7.40 -14.31 5.71
N SER A 210 6.52 -15.19 6.18
CA SER A 210 5.68 -16.05 5.34
C SER A 210 4.25 -16.20 5.89
N GLY A 211 3.30 -16.53 5.03
CA GLY A 211 1.92 -16.83 5.43
C GLY A 211 1.10 -17.52 4.36
N VAL A 212 -0.15 -17.82 4.71
CA VAL A 212 -1.16 -18.38 3.80
C VAL A 212 -2.39 -17.50 3.86
N ALA A 213 -2.69 -16.79 2.78
CA ALA A 213 -3.90 -15.99 2.70
C ALA A 213 -5.13 -16.91 2.58
N ARG A 214 -6.12 -16.69 3.44
CA ARG A 214 -7.48 -17.26 3.30
C ARG A 214 -8.39 -16.30 2.55
N ARG A 215 -8.18 -14.99 2.73
CA ARG A 215 -8.94 -13.92 2.07
C ARG A 215 -8.03 -12.72 1.78
N VAL A 216 -8.27 -12.06 0.64
CA VAL A 216 -7.58 -10.82 0.23
C VAL A 216 -8.64 -9.82 -0.22
N ASP A 217 -8.81 -8.73 0.51
CA ASP A 217 -9.71 -7.63 0.15
C ASP A 217 -8.90 -6.43 -0.36
N SER A 218 -9.24 -5.88 -1.52
CA SER A 218 -8.61 -4.67 -2.05
C SER A 218 -9.64 -3.82 -2.81
N ALA A 219 -9.60 -2.50 -2.60
CA ALA A 219 -10.34 -1.54 -3.41
C ALA A 219 -9.69 -0.16 -3.36
N ALA A 220 -10.00 0.69 -4.33
CA ALA A 220 -9.51 2.07 -4.34
C ALA A 220 -9.98 2.86 -3.10
N ASP A 221 -9.04 3.47 -2.39
CA ASP A 221 -9.25 4.30 -1.19
C ASP A 221 -9.84 5.68 -1.53
N LEU A 222 -9.51 6.23 -2.70
CA LEU A 222 -9.94 7.57 -3.11
C LEU A 222 -10.14 7.61 -4.62
N ARG A 223 -11.25 8.21 -5.07
CA ARG A 223 -11.51 8.48 -6.48
C ARG A 223 -12.27 9.77 -6.67
N GLY A 224 -11.78 10.63 -7.55
CA GLY A 224 -12.40 11.90 -7.90
C GLY A 224 -11.53 12.72 -8.83
N THR A 225 -12.00 13.91 -9.18
CA THR A 225 -11.23 14.87 -9.98
C THR A 225 -10.09 15.48 -9.18
N LEU A 226 -8.94 15.62 -9.85
CA LEU A 226 -7.77 16.32 -9.36
C LEU A 226 -8.05 17.82 -9.21
N SER A 227 -8.02 18.34 -7.98
CA SER A 227 -8.32 19.76 -7.70
C SER A 227 -7.08 20.65 -7.63
N SER A 228 -5.94 20.13 -7.18
CA SER A 228 -4.67 20.86 -7.12
C SER A 228 -3.48 19.91 -7.04
N VAL A 229 -2.30 20.39 -7.44
CA VAL A 229 -1.02 19.67 -7.44
C VAL A 229 0.06 20.53 -6.80
N ASN A 230 0.87 19.95 -5.93
CA ASN A 230 2.12 20.52 -5.43
C ASN A 230 3.29 19.59 -5.80
N LEU A 231 3.94 19.89 -6.92
CA LEU A 231 5.08 19.09 -7.41
C LEU A 231 6.28 19.11 -6.46
N ALA A 232 6.52 20.24 -5.76
CA ALA A 232 7.63 20.38 -4.83
C ALA A 232 7.48 19.51 -3.57
N GLN A 233 6.25 19.15 -3.21
CA GLN A 233 5.93 18.26 -2.08
C GLN A 233 5.56 16.84 -2.51
N GLY A 234 5.52 16.53 -3.81
CA GLY A 234 5.03 15.24 -4.31
C GLY A 234 3.60 14.94 -3.85
N SER A 235 2.72 15.94 -3.89
CA SER A 235 1.36 15.82 -3.35
C SER A 235 0.30 16.45 -4.23
N PHE A 236 -0.94 16.00 -4.08
CA PHE A 236 -2.09 16.50 -4.83
C PHE A 236 -3.38 16.35 -4.01
N VAL A 237 -4.44 17.05 -4.40
CA VAL A 237 -5.72 17.03 -3.68
C VAL A 237 -6.84 16.46 -4.55
N ILE A 238 -7.65 15.58 -3.95
CA ILE A 238 -8.90 15.03 -4.50
C ILE A 238 -9.93 15.02 -3.37
N LEU A 239 -11.12 15.56 -3.60
CA LEU A 239 -12.22 15.60 -2.62
C LEU A 239 -11.77 16.11 -1.23
N GLY A 240 -10.95 17.18 -1.20
CA GLY A 240 -10.41 17.75 0.03
C GLY A 240 -9.35 16.89 0.76
N THR A 241 -9.07 15.68 0.28
CA THR A 241 -8.02 14.80 0.80
C THR A 241 -6.69 15.12 0.14
N THR A 242 -5.66 15.42 0.94
CA THR A 242 -4.27 15.57 0.47
C THR A 242 -3.65 14.20 0.30
N VAL A 243 -3.40 13.83 -0.95
CA VAL A 243 -2.67 12.63 -1.34
C VAL A 243 -1.18 12.95 -1.40
N THR A 244 -0.38 12.15 -0.71
CA THR A 244 1.09 12.23 -0.72
C THR A 244 1.67 11.03 -1.46
N THR A 245 2.80 11.20 -2.16
CA THR A 245 3.48 10.11 -2.87
C THR A 245 4.89 9.84 -2.31
N ASP A 246 5.54 8.78 -2.77
CA ASP A 246 6.98 8.53 -2.64
C ASP A 246 7.47 7.66 -3.80
N ASP A 247 8.75 7.31 -3.77
CA ASP A 247 9.40 6.39 -4.72
C ASP A 247 8.78 4.97 -4.71
N SER A 248 7.95 4.64 -3.70
CA SER A 248 7.15 3.41 -3.63
C SER A 248 5.68 3.59 -4.05
N THR A 249 5.29 4.77 -4.54
CA THR A 249 3.99 4.97 -5.21
C THR A 249 4.06 4.44 -6.63
N VAL A 250 3.24 3.44 -6.94
CA VAL A 250 3.12 2.87 -8.29
C VAL A 250 2.31 3.81 -9.19
N TRP A 251 2.90 4.25 -10.30
CA TRP A 251 2.19 4.96 -11.37
C TRP A 251 1.81 3.97 -12.46
N ALA A 252 0.51 3.73 -12.62
CA ALA A 252 -0.01 2.69 -13.51
C ALA A 252 0.03 3.07 -15.00
N ASP A 253 -0.18 4.35 -15.29
CA ASP A 253 -0.46 4.90 -16.62
C ASP A 253 0.02 6.36 -16.73
N SER A 254 1.05 6.70 -15.96
CA SER A 254 1.73 8.00 -15.97
C SER A 254 3.22 7.82 -15.67
N THR A 255 4.06 8.76 -16.12
CA THR A 255 5.48 8.84 -15.74
C THR A 255 5.68 9.39 -14.32
N GLY A 256 4.63 9.95 -13.72
CA GLY A 256 4.65 10.54 -12.39
C GLY A 256 3.59 11.63 -12.23
N LEU A 257 3.62 12.34 -11.10
CA LEU A 257 2.63 13.39 -10.81
C LEU A 257 2.66 14.55 -11.82
N ALA A 258 3.84 14.91 -12.33
CA ALA A 258 4.01 16.02 -13.29
C ALA A 258 3.39 15.76 -14.68
N ALA A 259 3.11 14.49 -15.02
CA ALA A 259 2.52 14.11 -16.30
C ALA A 259 0.99 13.94 -16.24
N ILE A 260 0.35 14.22 -15.09
CA ILE A 260 -1.10 14.13 -14.94
C ILE A 260 -1.75 15.47 -15.33
N PRO A 261 -2.67 15.50 -16.30
CA PRO A 261 -3.44 16.70 -16.64
C PRO A 261 -4.31 17.20 -15.48
N ALA A 262 -4.43 18.53 -15.35
CA ALA A 262 -5.37 19.14 -14.42
C ALA A 262 -6.82 18.73 -14.76
N GLY A 263 -7.64 18.48 -13.74
CA GLY A 263 -9.03 18.03 -13.92
C GLY A 263 -9.19 16.53 -14.24
N SER A 264 -8.12 15.77 -14.48
CA SER A 264 -8.19 14.31 -14.62
C SER A 264 -8.89 13.67 -13.42
N THR A 265 -9.74 12.67 -13.67
CA THR A 265 -10.23 11.81 -12.59
C THR A 265 -9.14 10.79 -12.28
N LEU A 266 -8.69 10.74 -11.03
CA LEU A 266 -7.72 9.75 -10.58
C LEU A 266 -8.38 8.73 -9.67
N GLN A 267 -7.84 7.52 -9.70
CA GLN A 267 -8.10 6.44 -8.77
C GLN A 267 -6.82 6.17 -7.98
N VAL A 268 -6.94 6.14 -6.65
CA VAL A 268 -5.82 5.99 -5.74
C VAL A 268 -6.10 4.85 -4.77
N TRP A 269 -5.16 3.92 -4.67
CA TRP A 269 -5.01 3.06 -3.49
C TRP A 269 -3.96 3.69 -2.58
N GLY A 270 -4.15 3.56 -1.27
CA GLY A 270 -3.24 4.14 -0.32
C GLY A 270 -3.43 3.64 1.11
N LEU A 271 -2.70 4.29 2.01
CA LEU A 271 -2.73 4.06 3.44
C LEU A 271 -3.22 5.37 4.10
N PRO A 272 -4.43 5.38 4.70
CA PRO A 272 -4.90 6.54 5.46
C PRO A 272 -3.93 6.94 6.56
N GLY A 273 -3.69 8.25 6.68
CA GLY A 273 -2.85 8.84 7.72
C GLY A 273 -3.65 9.73 8.65
N ALA A 274 -3.11 10.92 8.96
CA ALA A 274 -3.83 11.95 9.70
C ALA A 274 -5.15 12.33 8.98
N PRO A 275 -6.16 12.89 9.68
CA PRO A 275 -7.43 13.28 9.06
C PRO A 275 -7.23 14.16 7.81
N GLY A 276 -7.81 13.72 6.68
CA GLY A 276 -7.64 14.40 5.39
C GLY A 276 -6.33 14.11 4.65
N VAL A 277 -5.50 13.16 5.11
CA VAL A 277 -4.25 12.75 4.45
C VAL A 277 -4.30 11.27 4.04
N LEU A 278 -3.93 11.00 2.79
CA LEU A 278 -3.77 9.65 2.24
C LEU A 278 -2.35 9.48 1.69
N ARG A 279 -1.66 8.39 2.02
CA ARG A 279 -0.40 8.03 1.35
C ARG A 279 -0.69 7.12 0.17
N ALA A 280 -0.45 7.56 -1.06
CA ALA A 280 -0.66 6.73 -2.24
C ALA A 280 0.34 5.55 -2.30
N THR A 281 -0.18 4.35 -2.50
CA THR A 281 0.60 3.16 -2.88
C THR A 281 0.47 2.87 -4.38
N ARG A 282 -0.65 3.26 -5.00
CA ARG A 282 -0.86 3.20 -6.46
C ARG A 282 -1.78 4.33 -6.93
N VAL A 283 -1.44 4.93 -8.07
CA VAL A 283 -2.25 5.95 -8.76
C VAL A 283 -2.51 5.52 -10.20
N GLU A 284 -3.77 5.66 -10.63
CA GLU A 284 -4.30 5.38 -11.96
C GLU A 284 -5.11 6.58 -12.46
N GLN A 285 -5.03 6.90 -13.75
CA GLN A 285 -5.99 7.79 -14.41
C GLN A 285 -7.27 7.02 -14.76
N ARG A 286 -8.41 7.71 -14.75
CA ARG A 286 -9.73 7.15 -15.06
C ARG A 286 -10.54 8.18 -15.84
N GLY A 287 -11.48 7.67 -16.65
CA GLY A 287 -12.62 8.48 -17.08
C GLY A 287 -13.55 8.81 -15.90
N THR A 288 -14.47 9.75 -16.11
CA THR A 288 -15.51 10.13 -15.15
C THR A 288 -16.21 8.89 -14.59
N SER A 289 -16.20 8.75 -13.27
CA SER A 289 -16.64 7.52 -12.58
C SER A 289 -17.07 7.83 -11.14
N THR A 290 -17.67 6.85 -10.46
CA THR A 290 -18.26 7.05 -9.12
C THR A 290 -17.21 7.54 -8.10
N PRO A 291 -17.45 8.67 -7.41
CA PRO A 291 -16.54 9.17 -6.38
C PRO A 291 -16.40 8.19 -5.22
N ILE A 292 -15.18 8.11 -4.68
CA ILE A 292 -14.85 7.32 -3.48
C ILE A 292 -14.04 8.22 -2.55
N LEU A 293 -14.38 8.21 -1.25
CA LEU A 293 -13.63 8.91 -0.20
C LEU A 293 -13.45 8.00 1.01
N THR A 294 -12.20 7.72 1.41
CA THR A 294 -11.86 7.07 2.67
C THR A 294 -11.46 8.11 3.73
N GLY A 295 -11.90 7.91 4.98
CA GLY A 295 -11.51 8.75 6.11
C GLY A 295 -12.17 8.34 7.43
N THR A 296 -11.81 9.03 8.51
CA THR A 296 -12.38 8.80 9.85
C THR A 296 -13.70 9.54 10.01
N VAL A 297 -14.72 8.85 10.52
CA VAL A 297 -16.02 9.42 10.87
C VAL A 297 -15.86 10.44 11.99
N GLN A 298 -16.36 11.66 11.78
CA GLN A 298 -16.41 12.74 12.76
C GLN A 298 -17.81 13.34 12.79
N ASN A 299 -18.23 13.94 13.90
CA ASN A 299 -19.53 14.63 14.04
C ASN A 299 -20.74 13.79 13.57
N LEU A 300 -20.75 12.50 13.87
CA LEU A 300 -21.86 11.61 13.55
C LEU A 300 -23.17 12.05 14.23
N ASP A 301 -24.20 12.30 13.43
CA ASP A 301 -25.59 12.49 13.83
C ASP A 301 -26.43 11.30 13.28
N PRO A 302 -26.72 10.28 14.12
CA PRO A 302 -27.50 9.12 13.71
C PRO A 302 -28.97 9.45 13.37
N GLY A 303 -29.50 10.55 13.92
CA GLY A 303 -30.88 10.99 13.68
C GLY A 303 -31.05 11.63 12.30
N ARG A 304 -30.09 12.48 11.90
CA ARG A 304 -30.02 13.07 10.55
C ARG A 304 -29.40 12.15 9.51
N ARG A 305 -28.78 11.03 9.94
CA ARG A 305 -27.98 10.12 9.10
C ARG A 305 -26.88 10.85 8.34
N THR A 306 -26.13 11.66 9.07
CA THR A 306 -24.98 12.41 8.55
C THR A 306 -23.75 12.24 9.42
N PHE A 307 -22.57 12.29 8.82
CA PHE A 307 -21.29 12.50 9.51
C PHE A 307 -20.38 13.36 8.66
N THR A 308 -19.17 13.65 9.13
CA THR A 308 -18.15 14.41 8.41
C THR A 308 -16.88 13.60 8.18
N ILE A 309 -16.28 13.77 7.00
CA ILE A 309 -14.89 13.38 6.70
C ILE A 309 -14.19 14.64 6.16
N GLY A 310 -13.23 15.16 6.90
CA GLY A 310 -12.58 16.43 6.55
C GLY A 310 -13.61 17.55 6.39
N THR A 311 -13.66 18.16 5.22
CA THR A 311 -14.60 19.25 4.89
C THR A 311 -15.95 18.79 4.32
N PHE A 312 -16.15 17.48 4.11
CA PHE A 312 -17.38 16.95 3.52
C PHE A 312 -18.34 16.41 4.58
N THR A 313 -19.58 16.91 4.57
CA THR A 313 -20.72 16.24 5.21
C THR A 313 -21.17 15.08 4.34
N VAL A 314 -20.99 13.86 4.83
CA VAL A 314 -21.51 12.64 4.21
C VAL A 314 -22.93 12.42 4.67
N ASP A 315 -23.87 12.45 3.74
CA ASP A 315 -25.24 11.96 3.91
C ASP A 315 -25.27 10.47 3.57
N TYR A 316 -25.60 9.65 4.57
CA TYR A 316 -25.74 8.20 4.41
C TYR A 316 -27.20 7.73 4.52
N GLY A 317 -28.17 8.64 4.38
CA GLY A 317 -29.59 8.38 4.57
C GLY A 317 -30.15 7.22 3.76
N THR A 318 -29.61 7.01 2.55
CA THR A 318 -29.93 5.94 1.58
C THR A 318 -28.79 4.94 1.36
N ALA A 319 -27.69 5.06 2.10
CA ALA A 319 -26.49 4.27 1.87
C ALA A 319 -26.59 2.85 2.44
N VAL A 320 -26.01 1.87 1.74
CA VAL A 320 -25.79 0.53 2.28
C VAL A 320 -24.60 0.56 3.25
N LEU A 321 -24.85 0.18 4.51
CA LEU A 321 -23.81 -0.01 5.52
C LEU A 321 -23.27 -1.45 5.41
N SER A 322 -21.95 -1.63 5.32
CA SER A 322 -21.34 -2.97 5.14
C SER A 322 -19.94 -3.11 5.73
N GLY A 323 -19.50 -4.34 5.99
CA GLY A 323 -18.12 -4.65 6.39
C GLY A 323 -17.80 -4.51 7.88
N SER A 324 -18.76 -4.14 8.73
CA SER A 324 -18.58 -4.22 10.20
C SER A 324 -18.26 -5.67 10.61
N LEU A 325 -17.23 -5.88 11.43
CA LEU A 325 -16.74 -7.23 11.81
C LEU A 325 -17.64 -7.94 12.82
N ASP A 326 -18.23 -7.16 13.72
CA ASP A 326 -18.95 -7.58 14.92
C ASP A 326 -20.41 -7.09 14.91
N GLY A 327 -20.83 -6.41 13.83
CA GLY A 327 -22.13 -5.76 13.73
C GLY A 327 -22.23 -4.45 14.53
N SER A 328 -21.12 -3.94 15.08
CA SER A 328 -21.12 -2.64 15.78
C SER A 328 -21.64 -1.52 14.88
N PRO A 329 -22.45 -0.58 15.42
CA PRO A 329 -22.96 0.56 14.67
C PRO A 329 -21.84 1.53 14.28
N LEU A 330 -22.15 2.42 13.33
CA LEU A 330 -21.22 3.48 12.95
C LEU A 330 -20.95 4.40 14.15
N ALA A 331 -19.70 4.81 14.36
CA ALA A 331 -19.29 5.65 15.49
C ALA A 331 -18.24 6.68 15.06
N ASN A 332 -18.08 7.75 15.83
CA ASN A 332 -16.96 8.67 15.66
C ASN A 332 -15.64 7.93 15.87
N GLY A 333 -14.64 8.25 15.05
CA GLY A 333 -13.35 7.56 15.00
C GLY A 333 -13.37 6.27 14.17
N THR A 334 -14.50 5.77 13.66
CA THR A 334 -14.48 4.63 12.72
C THR A 334 -13.83 5.05 11.40
N LEU A 335 -12.85 4.28 10.91
CA LEU A 335 -12.30 4.44 9.57
C LEU A 335 -13.27 3.82 8.56
N VAL A 336 -13.78 4.62 7.62
CA VAL A 336 -14.74 4.17 6.60
C VAL A 336 -14.32 4.59 5.21
N ARG A 337 -14.83 3.84 4.24
CA ARG A 337 -14.77 4.11 2.81
C ARG A 337 -16.18 4.38 2.31
N VAL A 338 -16.36 5.55 1.71
CA VAL A 338 -17.64 6.05 1.22
C VAL A 338 -17.63 6.01 -0.29
N ARG A 339 -18.59 5.31 -0.91
CA ARG A 339 -18.90 5.44 -2.33
C ARG A 339 -20.09 6.40 -2.48
N ALA A 340 -19.96 7.41 -3.32
CA ALA A 340 -20.99 8.44 -3.50
C ALA A 340 -21.70 8.34 -4.86
N ALA A 341 -22.98 8.71 -4.89
CA ALA A 341 -23.71 8.98 -6.14
C ALA A 341 -23.35 10.35 -6.72
N SER A 342 -23.12 11.34 -5.86
CA SER A 342 -22.81 12.71 -6.27
C SER A 342 -21.94 13.45 -5.23
N VAL A 343 -21.18 14.41 -5.74
CA VAL A 343 -20.42 15.39 -4.95
C VAL A 343 -21.07 16.75 -5.16
N LEU A 344 -21.44 17.40 -4.07
CA LEU A 344 -21.89 18.79 -4.01
C LEU A 344 -20.88 19.60 -3.18
N PRO A 345 -20.86 20.94 -3.28
CA PRO A 345 -20.02 21.76 -2.41
C PRO A 345 -20.25 21.43 -0.92
N GLY A 346 -19.22 20.89 -0.26
CA GLY A 346 -19.27 20.48 1.16
C GLY A 346 -20.14 19.28 1.50
N ARG A 347 -20.76 18.58 0.53
CA ARG A 347 -21.69 17.46 0.80
C ARG A 347 -21.49 16.28 -0.16
N LEU A 348 -21.44 15.06 0.39
CA LEU A 348 -21.40 13.80 -0.35
C LEU A 348 -22.70 13.03 -0.15
N SER A 349 -23.34 12.62 -1.23
CA SER A 349 -24.50 11.71 -1.18
C SER A 349 -24.01 10.27 -1.29
N ALA A 350 -23.93 9.55 -0.17
CA ALA A 350 -23.39 8.19 -0.12
C ALA A 350 -24.40 7.14 -0.61
N THR A 351 -23.93 6.20 -1.41
CA THR A 351 -24.65 4.97 -1.76
C THR A 351 -24.15 3.76 -0.98
N GLN A 352 -22.92 3.82 -0.48
CA GLN A 352 -22.33 2.79 0.36
C GLN A 352 -21.38 3.44 1.38
N VAL A 353 -21.46 2.99 2.64
CA VAL A 353 -20.46 3.28 3.67
C VAL A 353 -19.94 1.95 4.20
N GLN A 354 -18.66 1.70 3.98
CA GLN A 354 -18.01 0.43 4.28
C GLN A 354 -16.97 0.65 5.38
N TRP A 355 -16.96 -0.19 6.42
CA TRP A 355 -15.89 -0.17 7.42
C TRP A 355 -14.60 -0.54 6.69
N TRP A 356 -13.59 0.32 6.77
CA TRP A 356 -12.43 0.19 5.90
C TRP A 356 -11.26 -0.49 6.61
N TYR A 357 -10.85 -1.63 6.03
CA TYR A 357 -9.91 -2.58 6.62
C TYR A 357 -10.04 -2.80 8.15
N PRO A 358 -11.25 -3.10 8.67
CA PRO A 358 -11.41 -3.35 10.10
C PRO A 358 -10.63 -4.61 10.48
N VAL A 359 -9.98 -4.56 11.64
CA VAL A 359 -9.18 -5.65 12.20
C VAL A 359 -9.74 -6.07 13.55
N SER A 360 -9.66 -7.37 13.86
CA SER A 360 -10.08 -7.88 15.17
C SER A 360 -9.24 -7.22 16.27
N ARG A 361 -9.91 -6.76 17.33
CA ARG A 361 -9.28 -6.25 18.56
C ARG A 361 -9.44 -7.19 19.75
N ALA A 362 -9.77 -8.46 19.49
CA ALA A 362 -9.80 -9.48 20.54
C ALA A 362 -8.38 -9.72 21.10
N ASN A 363 -8.29 -9.90 22.42
CA ASN A 363 -7.02 -10.20 23.09
C ASN A 363 -6.38 -11.48 22.53
N GLY A 364 -5.06 -11.46 22.34
CA GLY A 364 -4.30 -12.57 21.76
C GLY A 364 -4.29 -12.63 20.24
N THR A 365 -5.03 -11.75 19.54
CA THR A 365 -5.02 -11.69 18.06
C THR A 365 -3.64 -11.25 17.53
N PRO A 366 -2.94 -12.04 16.69
CA PRO A 366 -1.76 -11.60 15.98
C PRO A 366 -2.14 -10.60 14.88
N LEU A 367 -1.39 -9.51 14.74
CA LEU A 367 -1.70 -8.45 13.78
C LEU A 367 -0.43 -7.86 13.17
N GLN A 368 -0.48 -7.63 11.86
CA GLN A 368 0.52 -6.83 11.15
C GLN A 368 -0.15 -5.67 10.41
N LEU A 369 0.41 -4.48 10.51
CA LEU A 369 -0.09 -3.27 9.85
C LEU A 369 1.06 -2.60 9.11
N ALA A 370 0.85 -2.16 7.88
CA ALA A 370 1.59 -1.04 7.33
C ALA A 370 0.68 0.16 7.22
N GLY A 371 1.20 1.31 7.61
CA GLY A 371 0.44 2.55 7.60
C GLY A 371 1.31 3.73 7.92
N ILE A 372 0.65 4.87 8.01
CA ILE A 372 1.25 6.11 8.47
C ILE A 372 1.04 6.22 9.98
N VAL A 373 2.10 6.57 10.72
CA VAL A 373 2.00 6.88 12.14
C VAL A 373 1.20 8.16 12.33
N THR A 374 0.19 8.10 13.20
CA THR A 374 -0.57 9.24 13.72
C THR A 374 -0.52 9.24 15.25
N ASP A 375 -0.95 10.35 15.87
CA ASP A 375 -1.15 10.47 17.32
C ASP A 375 0.08 10.08 18.16
N TYR A 376 1.28 10.29 17.62
CA TYR A 376 2.54 9.90 18.25
C TYR A 376 2.83 10.73 19.50
N ALA A 377 2.73 10.10 20.67
CA ALA A 377 3.16 10.63 21.96
C ALA A 377 4.45 9.95 22.48
N GLY A 378 5.04 9.04 21.68
CA GLY A 378 6.24 8.28 22.00
C GLY A 378 6.13 6.85 21.50
N LEU A 379 7.21 6.05 21.60
CA LEU A 379 7.16 4.64 21.17
C LEU A 379 6.11 3.81 21.94
N GLY A 380 5.77 4.19 23.18
CA GLY A 380 4.72 3.55 23.96
C GLY A 380 3.28 3.91 23.57
N SER A 381 3.08 4.93 22.73
CA SER A 381 1.75 5.44 22.36
C SER A 381 1.79 6.12 20.99
N LEU A 382 1.34 5.39 19.98
CA LEU A 382 1.17 5.85 18.61
C LEU A 382 0.01 5.11 17.94
N THR A 383 -0.50 5.63 16.83
CA THR A 383 -1.61 5.01 16.08
C THR A 383 -1.15 4.66 14.65
N VAL A 384 -1.59 3.51 14.13
CA VAL A 384 -1.39 3.10 12.72
C VAL A 384 -2.69 2.54 12.18
N LEU A 385 -3.20 3.05 11.06
CA LEU A 385 -4.50 2.67 10.49
C LEU A 385 -5.64 2.66 11.53
N ASN A 386 -5.68 3.70 12.39
CA ASN A 386 -6.65 3.85 13.49
C ASN A 386 -6.57 2.75 14.58
N VAL A 387 -5.52 1.93 14.61
CA VAL A 387 -5.21 0.98 15.69
C VAL A 387 -4.18 1.59 16.63
N PRO A 388 -4.44 1.70 17.95
CA PRO A 388 -3.43 2.08 18.93
C PRO A 388 -2.33 1.03 19.03
N VAL A 389 -1.08 1.49 19.12
CA VAL A 389 0.14 0.68 19.16
C VAL A 389 1.01 1.09 20.33
N ASN A 390 1.50 0.11 21.07
CA ASN A 390 2.63 0.23 21.98
C ASN A 390 3.83 -0.51 21.37
N ALA A 391 4.86 0.24 20.98
CA ALA A 391 6.10 -0.24 20.39
C ALA A 391 7.32 -0.01 21.29
N ALA A 392 7.13 0.25 22.60
CA ALA A 392 8.23 0.52 23.53
C ALA A 392 9.23 -0.65 23.67
N SER A 393 8.78 -1.89 23.46
CA SER A 393 9.60 -3.11 23.46
C SER A 393 9.89 -3.67 22.06
N ALA A 394 9.49 -2.97 21.00
CA ALA A 394 9.62 -3.46 19.64
C ALA A 394 11.08 -3.41 19.15
N GLN A 395 11.49 -4.42 18.37
CA GLN A 395 12.72 -4.36 17.61
C GLN A 395 12.54 -3.37 16.44
N ILE A 396 13.23 -2.23 16.51
CA ILE A 396 13.14 -1.17 15.49
C ILE A 396 14.21 -1.34 14.42
N THR A 397 13.78 -1.37 13.15
CA THR A 397 14.65 -1.54 11.97
C THR A 397 14.30 -0.53 10.86
N GLY A 398 15.14 -0.43 9.83
CA GLY A 398 14.94 0.50 8.70
C GLY A 398 15.32 1.96 8.98
N GLY A 399 15.79 2.27 10.19
CA GLY A 399 16.26 3.59 10.61
C GLY A 399 16.48 3.63 12.13
N PRO A 400 17.00 4.73 12.69
CA PRO A 400 17.14 4.88 14.13
C PRO A 400 15.77 5.12 14.78
N ALA A 401 15.56 4.64 16.01
CA ALA A 401 14.27 4.72 16.71
C ALA A 401 13.69 6.14 16.83
N ARG A 402 14.56 7.16 16.95
CA ARG A 402 14.19 8.58 16.96
C ARG A 402 13.52 9.10 15.68
N SER A 403 13.56 8.32 14.59
CA SER A 403 12.91 8.64 13.32
C SER A 403 11.46 8.15 13.23
N VAL A 404 10.92 7.53 14.29
CA VAL A 404 9.47 7.26 14.41
C VAL A 404 8.76 8.53 14.90
N GLY A 405 7.68 8.91 14.21
CA GLY A 405 6.89 10.10 14.50
C GLY A 405 5.74 10.26 13.51
N ASN A 406 4.88 11.26 13.69
CA ASN A 406 3.73 11.49 12.81
C ASN A 406 4.15 11.64 11.34
N GLY A 407 3.41 10.99 10.43
CA GLY A 407 3.70 11.01 8.98
C GLY A 407 4.69 9.95 8.49
N VAL A 408 5.37 9.24 9.39
CA VAL A 408 6.33 8.16 9.04
C VAL A 408 5.57 6.91 8.60
N LYS A 409 5.98 6.31 7.48
CA LYS A 409 5.45 5.02 7.00
C LYS A 409 6.18 3.89 7.72
N VAL A 410 5.43 3.03 8.41
CA VAL A 410 5.96 1.91 9.20
C VAL A 410 5.27 0.60 8.82
N GLU A 411 5.98 -0.51 9.00
CA GLU A 411 5.43 -1.87 9.12
C GLU A 411 5.53 -2.27 10.61
N VAL A 412 4.42 -2.61 11.24
CA VAL A 412 4.33 -2.98 12.67
C VAL A 412 3.77 -4.39 12.79
N GLY A 413 4.42 -5.24 13.58
CA GLY A 413 3.96 -6.59 13.89
C GLY A 413 3.88 -6.83 15.40
N GLY A 414 2.81 -7.46 15.87
CA GLY A 414 2.60 -7.72 17.29
C GLY A 414 1.34 -8.54 17.60
N VAL A 415 0.89 -8.46 18.85
CA VAL A 415 -0.33 -9.11 19.35
C VAL A 415 -1.22 -8.07 20.04
N ILE A 416 -2.53 -8.14 19.81
CA ILE A 416 -3.50 -7.27 20.50
C ILE A 416 -3.62 -7.68 21.98
N SER A 417 -3.51 -6.70 22.87
CA SER A 417 -3.85 -6.80 24.28
C SER A 417 -4.56 -5.52 24.74
N ASN A 418 -5.76 -5.69 25.31
CA ASN A 418 -6.66 -4.62 25.76
C ASN A 418 -6.96 -3.57 24.66
N GLY A 419 -7.16 -4.05 23.42
CA GLY A 419 -7.43 -3.20 22.26
C GLY A 419 -6.24 -2.44 21.69
N VAL A 420 -5.04 -2.59 22.27
CA VAL A 420 -3.77 -2.00 21.83
C VAL A 420 -2.88 -3.07 21.22
N LEU A 421 -2.25 -2.78 20.08
CA LEU A 421 -1.23 -3.64 19.48
C LEU A 421 0.08 -3.54 20.28
N GLN A 422 0.41 -4.60 21.01
CA GLN A 422 1.71 -4.75 21.67
C GLN A 422 2.70 -5.21 20.60
N ALA A 423 3.48 -4.28 20.04
CA ALA A 423 4.36 -4.53 18.92
C ALA A 423 5.69 -5.15 19.37
N THR A 424 6.07 -6.24 18.71
CA THR A 424 7.37 -6.90 18.89
C THR A 424 8.36 -6.51 17.80
N LYS A 425 7.88 -6.03 16.64
CA LYS A 425 8.69 -5.50 15.54
C LYS A 425 8.08 -4.21 14.99
N LEU A 426 8.92 -3.23 14.69
CA LEU A 426 8.57 -2.03 13.93
C LEU A 426 9.67 -1.75 12.90
N LYS A 427 9.31 -1.69 11.63
CA LYS A 427 10.24 -1.39 10.54
C LYS A 427 9.84 -0.07 9.88
N ILE A 428 10.74 0.90 9.95
CA ILE A 428 10.59 2.19 9.27
C ILE A 428 10.75 1.93 7.76
N ARG A 429 9.75 2.36 6.98
CA ARG A 429 9.74 2.19 5.52
C ARG A 429 9.99 3.49 4.77
N HIS A 430 9.52 4.62 5.28
CA HIS A 430 9.77 5.95 4.71
C HIS A 430 9.60 7.04 5.76
N VAL A 431 10.58 7.93 5.85
CA VAL A 431 10.55 9.15 6.69
C VAL A 431 10.39 10.36 5.76
N PRO A 432 9.32 11.19 5.92
CA PRO A 432 9.12 12.38 5.09
C PRO A 432 10.37 13.26 5.02
N GLY A 433 10.72 13.73 3.82
CA GLY A 433 11.91 14.55 3.57
C GLY A 433 13.27 13.83 3.61
N THR A 434 13.34 12.61 4.17
CA THR A 434 14.56 11.77 4.16
C THR A 434 14.46 10.63 3.13
N GLY A 435 13.25 10.17 2.83
CA GLY A 435 13.00 9.02 1.96
C GLY A 435 12.99 7.70 2.73
N GLY A 436 13.23 6.60 2.02
CA GLY A 436 13.33 5.25 2.58
C GLY A 436 13.53 4.20 1.48
N PRO A 437 13.81 2.93 1.84
CA PRO A 437 14.03 1.88 0.85
C PRO A 437 12.74 1.51 0.10
N SER A 438 12.64 1.98 -1.15
CA SER A 438 11.67 1.49 -2.12
C SER A 438 12.18 0.19 -2.76
N SER A 439 11.40 -0.87 -2.65
CA SER A 439 11.74 -2.20 -3.14
C SER A 439 10.47 -2.99 -3.42
N PHE A 440 10.06 -3.05 -4.68
CA PHE A 440 9.05 -4.01 -5.14
C PHE A 440 9.74 -5.35 -5.37
N THR A 441 9.13 -6.45 -4.95
CA THR A 441 9.71 -7.81 -5.05
C THR A 441 8.72 -8.74 -5.70
N LEU A 442 9.01 -9.21 -6.92
CA LEU A 442 8.11 -10.01 -7.73
C LEU A 442 8.75 -11.34 -8.13
N ILE A 443 8.13 -12.44 -7.66
CA ILE A 443 8.62 -13.81 -7.88
C ILE A 443 7.67 -14.55 -8.82
N GLY A 444 8.21 -15.16 -9.87
CA GLY A 444 7.46 -16.01 -10.76
C GLY A 444 8.20 -16.41 -12.03
N ASN A 445 7.49 -17.07 -12.93
CA ASN A 445 8.02 -17.42 -14.24
C ASN A 445 7.96 -16.22 -15.19
N VAL A 446 9.03 -16.05 -15.98
CA VAL A 446 9.13 -15.12 -17.09
C VAL A 446 8.16 -15.55 -18.20
N GLY A 447 7.45 -14.58 -18.77
CA GLY A 447 6.58 -14.75 -19.93
C GLY A 447 6.64 -13.51 -20.82
N ASN A 448 6.17 -13.63 -22.06
CA ASN A 448 6.25 -12.57 -23.09
C ASN A 448 7.66 -11.94 -23.16
N PHE A 449 8.70 -12.77 -23.08
CA PHE A 449 10.09 -12.35 -23.19
C PHE A 449 10.36 -11.80 -24.60
N LEU A 450 10.77 -10.53 -24.68
CA LEU A 450 11.22 -9.89 -25.92
C LEU A 450 12.75 -9.73 -25.93
N SER A 451 13.33 -9.36 -24.78
CA SER A 451 14.76 -9.25 -24.56
C SER A 451 15.07 -9.28 -23.07
N PRO A 452 16.35 -9.40 -22.65
CA PRO A 452 16.72 -9.24 -21.24
C PRO A 452 16.33 -7.88 -20.64
N ALA A 453 16.13 -6.86 -21.49
CA ALA A 453 15.65 -5.54 -21.09
C ALA A 453 14.12 -5.46 -21.00
N SER A 454 13.36 -6.33 -21.67
CA SER A 454 11.90 -6.25 -21.76
C SER A 454 11.24 -7.63 -21.72
N PHE A 455 10.59 -7.93 -20.60
CA PHE A 455 9.86 -9.17 -20.37
C PHE A 455 8.70 -8.95 -19.39
N ARG A 456 7.92 -9.98 -19.10
CA ARG A 456 6.91 -9.96 -18.05
C ARG A 456 7.18 -11.04 -17.02
N VAL A 457 6.87 -10.76 -15.75
CA VAL A 457 6.79 -11.78 -14.70
C VAL A 457 5.36 -11.77 -14.19
N ARG A 458 4.67 -12.92 -14.28
CA ARG A 458 3.23 -13.05 -13.93
C ARG A 458 2.31 -11.99 -14.59
N GLY A 459 2.67 -11.52 -15.79
CA GLY A 459 1.93 -10.51 -16.54
C GLY A 459 2.34 -9.05 -16.26
N GLN A 460 3.04 -8.76 -15.16
CA GLN A 460 3.60 -7.45 -14.86
C GLN A 460 4.78 -7.15 -15.81
N PRO A 461 4.77 -6.03 -16.57
CA PRO A 461 5.92 -5.59 -17.36
C PRO A 461 7.13 -5.26 -16.49
N ILE A 462 8.30 -5.73 -16.92
CA ILE A 462 9.60 -5.50 -16.31
C ILE A 462 10.50 -4.78 -17.34
N ASP A 463 11.13 -3.70 -16.91
CA ASP A 463 12.27 -3.10 -17.60
C ASP A 463 13.53 -3.42 -16.80
N ALA A 464 14.48 -4.10 -17.44
CA ALA A 464 15.79 -4.43 -16.88
C ALA A 464 16.95 -3.93 -17.77
N SER A 465 16.70 -2.86 -18.55
CA SER A 465 17.71 -2.17 -19.38
C SER A 465 18.72 -1.34 -18.59
N GLY A 466 18.44 -1.05 -17.32
CA GLY A 466 19.26 -0.17 -16.49
C GLY A 466 20.70 -0.67 -16.34
N PRO A 467 21.73 0.19 -16.50
CA PRO A 467 23.13 -0.23 -16.46
C PRO A 467 23.59 -0.74 -15.08
N GLY A 468 22.80 -0.52 -14.03
CA GLY A 468 23.03 -1.02 -12.68
C GLY A 468 22.25 -2.30 -12.31
N VAL A 469 21.54 -2.94 -13.26
CA VAL A 469 20.76 -4.15 -12.96
C VAL A 469 21.69 -5.32 -12.62
N MET A 470 21.56 -5.84 -11.39
CA MET A 470 22.33 -6.99 -10.92
C MET A 470 21.66 -8.31 -11.31
N PHE A 471 22.36 -9.17 -12.04
CA PHE A 471 21.94 -10.55 -12.26
C PHE A 471 22.62 -11.47 -11.23
N VAL A 472 21.85 -12.31 -10.53
CA VAL A 472 22.32 -13.16 -9.42
C VAL A 472 21.93 -14.61 -9.67
N ASN A 473 22.85 -15.56 -9.42
CA ASN A 473 22.73 -16.99 -9.78
C ASN A 473 22.56 -17.26 -11.28
N GLY A 474 22.94 -16.31 -12.14
CA GLY A 474 22.86 -16.42 -13.58
C GLY A 474 23.21 -15.09 -14.25
N THR A 475 22.96 -15.00 -15.56
CA THR A 475 23.26 -13.83 -16.39
C THR A 475 22.02 -13.40 -17.19
N ALA A 476 22.05 -12.21 -17.79
CA ALA A 476 21.00 -11.74 -18.68
C ALA A 476 20.66 -12.73 -19.83
N ALA A 477 21.63 -13.53 -20.28
CA ALA A 477 21.46 -14.56 -21.31
C ALA A 477 20.68 -15.80 -20.83
N ASN A 478 20.48 -15.96 -19.52
CA ASN A 478 19.67 -17.04 -18.93
C ASN A 478 18.18 -16.67 -18.84
N LEU A 479 17.77 -15.43 -19.16
CA LEU A 479 16.36 -15.07 -19.25
C LEU A 479 15.71 -15.67 -20.50
N GLY A 480 14.49 -16.18 -20.32
CA GLY A 480 13.66 -16.72 -21.39
C GLY A 480 12.28 -17.13 -20.86
N ASN A 481 11.32 -17.38 -21.74
CA ASN A 481 9.98 -17.80 -21.33
C ASN A 481 10.03 -19.10 -20.49
N GLY A 482 9.31 -19.12 -19.36
CA GLY A 482 9.28 -20.24 -18.42
C GLY A 482 10.34 -20.18 -17.32
N VAL A 483 11.45 -19.45 -17.50
CA VAL A 483 12.51 -19.31 -16.49
C VAL A 483 11.94 -18.66 -15.22
N ARG A 484 12.29 -19.20 -14.05
CA ARG A 484 11.81 -18.69 -12.77
C ARG A 484 12.79 -17.68 -12.19
N VAL A 485 12.26 -16.52 -11.78
CA VAL A 485 13.06 -15.40 -11.27
C VAL A 485 12.40 -14.74 -10.08
N ASN A 486 13.24 -14.14 -9.23
CA ASN A 486 12.88 -13.12 -8.27
C ASN A 486 13.41 -11.76 -8.78
N VAL A 487 12.52 -10.82 -9.07
CA VAL A 487 12.86 -9.48 -9.54
C VAL A 487 12.66 -8.48 -8.40
N GLU A 488 13.72 -7.76 -8.04
CA GLU A 488 13.64 -6.57 -7.20
C GLU A 488 13.71 -5.32 -8.08
N GLY A 489 12.93 -4.29 -7.77
CA GLY A 489 12.96 -3.01 -8.48
C GLY A 489 12.58 -1.84 -7.60
N ALA A 490 13.06 -0.65 -7.96
CA ALA A 490 12.98 0.54 -7.11
C ALA A 490 11.70 1.37 -7.31
N GLN A 491 11.07 1.29 -8.49
CA GLN A 491 9.93 2.12 -8.88
C GLN A 491 9.07 1.43 -9.95
N VAL A 492 7.79 1.80 -10.04
CA VAL A 492 6.88 1.36 -11.10
C VAL A 492 6.29 2.58 -11.78
N VAL A 493 6.56 2.71 -13.08
CA VAL A 493 6.29 3.91 -13.88
C VAL A 493 5.64 3.50 -15.19
N ASN A 494 4.56 4.17 -15.61
CA ASN A 494 3.68 3.70 -16.70
C ASN A 494 3.29 2.21 -16.59
N GLY A 495 3.14 1.70 -15.36
CA GLY A 495 2.82 0.30 -15.10
C GLY A 495 3.97 -0.68 -15.39
N VAL A 496 5.19 -0.20 -15.63
CA VAL A 496 6.41 -1.01 -15.83
C VAL A 496 7.27 -0.96 -14.57
N LEU A 497 7.65 -2.12 -14.05
CA LEU A 497 8.57 -2.23 -12.91
C LEU A 497 10.00 -2.06 -13.41
N ILE A 498 10.68 -1.01 -12.93
CA ILE A 498 12.09 -0.77 -13.24
C ILE A 498 12.93 -1.63 -12.29
N ALA A 499 13.49 -2.71 -12.82
CA ALA A 499 14.31 -3.65 -12.07
C ALA A 499 15.64 -3.03 -11.63
N THR A 500 16.13 -3.50 -10.48
CA THR A 500 17.48 -3.24 -9.97
C THR A 500 18.24 -4.55 -9.70
N ARG A 501 17.52 -5.66 -9.49
CA ARG A 501 18.10 -7.00 -9.40
C ARG A 501 17.17 -8.05 -10.02
N VAL A 502 17.76 -9.03 -10.70
CA VAL A 502 17.09 -10.24 -11.18
C VAL A 502 17.88 -11.45 -10.68
N SER A 503 17.27 -12.22 -9.78
CA SER A 503 17.85 -13.45 -9.24
C SER A 503 17.18 -14.66 -9.88
N PHE A 504 17.96 -15.63 -10.34
CA PHE A 504 17.45 -16.90 -10.87
C PHE A 504 17.22 -17.91 -9.73
N GLU A 505 16.12 -18.67 -9.82
CA GLU A 505 15.76 -19.78 -8.90
C GLU A 505 16.04 -21.16 -9.53
#